data_AF-A0A6N9JL02-F1
#
_entry.id   AF-A0A6N9JL02-F1
#
_cell.length_a   1.000
_cell.length_b   1.000
_cell.length_c   1.000
_cell.angle_alpha   90.00
_cell.angle_beta   90.00
_cell.angle_gamma   90.00
#
_symmetry.space_group_name_H-M   'P 1'
#
loop_
_entity.id
_entity.type
_entity.pdbx_description
1 polymer ?
#
loop_
_entity_poly.entity_id
_entity_poly.type
_entity_poly.pdbx_seq_one_letter_code
_entity_poly.pdbx_strand_id
1 'polypeptide(L)'
;MARYMLYGDGKVYENEPERFQFGKHARLDWGLEGMPAMQFERGDFMAEGDSMTYIPLLPFGLRGADDRGFDTLLGRMFLDGHPDSDAPAGFAAIGTPVDGNPNPYLRAYQEDFAARAQWCAHEPAACSHPAYVAEVMDDRSATAGERVALAATIVDPDGKGFDAHWDVAVDPSSYTGAQDLSLWQECTVSTAFIVPADAQPGDRFVLTLTVQTRAERPCSRYAQVAVTVA
;
A
#
# COMPACT_ATOMS: atom_id res chain seq x y z
N MET A 1 -1.00 23.00 -7.64
CA MET A 1 -2.37 22.51 -7.93
C MET A 1 -3.06 23.16 -9.12
N ALA A 2 -2.79 24.42 -9.51
CA ALA A 2 -3.51 25.09 -10.61
C ALA A 2 -3.54 24.31 -11.96
N ARG A 3 -2.53 23.45 -12.21
CA ARG A 3 -2.44 22.61 -13.42
C ARG A 3 -3.03 21.20 -13.29
N TYR A 4 -3.35 20.73 -12.09
CA TYR A 4 -3.95 19.40 -11.90
C TYR A 4 -5.41 19.40 -12.33
N MET A 5 -5.87 18.32 -12.94
CA MET A 5 -7.23 18.20 -13.48
C MET A 5 -8.14 17.53 -12.44
N LEU A 6 -9.25 18.17 -12.10
CA LEU A 6 -10.22 17.64 -11.14
C LEU A 6 -11.60 17.53 -11.79
N TYR A 7 -12.47 16.68 -11.26
CA TYR A 7 -13.84 16.62 -11.74
C TYR A 7 -14.55 17.96 -11.52
N GLY A 8 -15.18 18.52 -12.55
CA GLY A 8 -15.96 19.75 -12.44
C GLY A 8 -15.16 21.04 -12.16
N ASP A 9 -13.85 21.04 -12.36
CA ASP A 9 -13.01 22.23 -12.10
C ASP A 9 -13.21 23.38 -13.10
N GLY A 10 -14.03 23.19 -14.12
CA GLY A 10 -14.35 24.16 -15.17
C GLY A 10 -13.32 24.22 -16.29
N LYS A 11 -12.28 23.39 -16.27
CA LYS A 11 -11.28 23.35 -17.34
C LYS A 11 -11.78 22.57 -18.55
N VAL A 12 -11.23 22.94 -19.69
CA VAL A 12 -11.36 22.20 -20.94
C VAL A 12 -10.04 21.49 -21.20
N TYR A 13 -10.09 20.18 -21.38
CA TYR A 13 -8.92 19.36 -21.64
C TYR A 13 -8.67 19.33 -23.15
N GLU A 14 -7.49 19.79 -23.55
CA GLU A 14 -7.11 19.82 -24.96
C GLU A 14 -7.09 18.40 -25.52
N ASN A 15 -7.61 18.21 -26.74
CA ASN A 15 -7.68 16.92 -27.44
C ASN A 15 -8.59 15.86 -26.80
N GLU A 16 -9.32 16.18 -25.73
CA GLU A 16 -10.33 15.28 -25.17
C GLU A 16 -11.70 15.45 -25.86
N PRO A 17 -12.37 14.37 -26.28
CA PRO A 17 -13.76 14.40 -26.74
C PRO A 17 -14.70 15.01 -25.71
N GLU A 18 -15.82 15.62 -26.15
CA GLU A 18 -16.77 16.29 -25.25
C GLU A 18 -17.28 15.37 -24.12
N ARG A 19 -17.42 14.06 -24.37
CA ARG A 19 -17.82 13.07 -23.35
C ARG A 19 -16.77 12.81 -22.25
N PHE A 20 -15.53 13.19 -22.49
CA PHE A 20 -14.39 13.05 -21.57
C PHE A 20 -13.91 14.42 -21.03
N GLN A 21 -14.70 15.48 -21.24
CA GLN A 21 -14.46 16.80 -20.67
C GLN A 21 -14.90 16.82 -19.19
N PHE A 22 -14.26 15.98 -18.36
CA PHE A 22 -14.64 15.79 -16.97
C PHE A 22 -14.52 17.06 -16.12
N GLY A 23 -13.68 18.01 -16.54
CA GLY A 23 -13.62 19.36 -15.95
C GLY A 23 -14.92 20.16 -16.14
N LYS A 24 -15.71 19.90 -17.20
CA LYS A 24 -17.01 20.53 -17.42
C LYS A 24 -18.17 19.83 -16.72
N HIS A 25 -18.22 18.48 -16.78
CA HIS A 25 -19.46 17.75 -16.45
C HIS A 25 -19.35 16.77 -15.27
N ALA A 26 -18.19 16.65 -14.61
CA ALA A 26 -17.99 15.83 -13.39
C ALA A 26 -18.67 14.45 -13.42
N ARG A 27 -18.76 13.84 -14.60
CA ARG A 27 -19.53 12.62 -14.87
C ARG A 27 -18.69 11.72 -15.74
N LEU A 28 -18.51 10.48 -15.29
CA LEU A 28 -17.82 9.43 -16.02
C LEU A 28 -18.84 8.45 -16.56
N ASP A 29 -18.96 8.41 -17.87
CA ASP A 29 -19.83 7.48 -18.59
C ASP A 29 -18.97 6.60 -19.50
N TRP A 30 -18.81 5.33 -19.10
CA TRP A 30 -18.02 4.36 -19.84
C TRP A 30 -18.68 3.95 -21.17
N GLY A 31 -19.97 4.26 -21.35
CA GLY A 31 -20.74 3.85 -22.53
C GLY A 31 -20.94 2.33 -22.65
N LEU A 32 -20.77 1.61 -21.54
CA LEU A 32 -20.95 0.15 -21.46
C LEU A 32 -22.41 -0.17 -21.11
N GLU A 33 -22.98 -1.13 -21.83
CA GLU A 33 -24.37 -1.56 -21.62
C GLU A 33 -24.57 -2.06 -20.18
N GLY A 34 -25.61 -1.55 -19.51
CA GLY A 34 -25.94 -1.92 -18.13
C GLY A 34 -25.07 -1.27 -17.05
N MET A 35 -24.06 -0.46 -17.40
CA MET A 35 -23.28 0.31 -16.43
C MET A 35 -23.80 1.74 -16.31
N PRO A 36 -24.28 2.17 -15.14
CA PRO A 36 -24.69 3.55 -14.93
C PRO A 36 -23.46 4.47 -14.95
N ALA A 37 -23.64 5.68 -15.47
CA ALA A 37 -22.62 6.72 -15.35
C ALA A 37 -22.39 7.08 -13.87
N MET A 38 -21.12 7.24 -13.51
CA MET A 38 -20.70 7.67 -12.18
C MET A 38 -20.70 9.20 -12.12
N GLN A 39 -21.29 9.75 -11.06
CA GLN A 39 -21.33 11.18 -10.79
C GLN A 39 -20.34 11.52 -9.67
N PHE A 40 -19.53 12.54 -9.89
CA PHE A 40 -18.56 13.06 -8.93
C PHE A 40 -18.97 14.43 -8.42
N GLU A 41 -18.46 14.79 -7.26
CA GLU A 41 -18.55 16.14 -6.73
C GLU A 41 -17.52 17.06 -7.39
N ARG A 42 -17.81 18.36 -7.38
CA ARG A 42 -16.90 19.35 -7.94
C ARG A 42 -15.63 19.43 -7.10
N GLY A 43 -14.48 19.26 -7.75
CA GLY A 43 -13.17 19.24 -7.12
C GLY A 43 -12.71 17.83 -6.73
N ASP A 44 -13.51 16.79 -7.00
CA ASP A 44 -13.09 15.43 -6.74
C ASP A 44 -11.83 15.07 -7.51
N PHE A 45 -10.99 14.29 -6.85
CA PHE A 45 -9.77 13.77 -7.42
C PHE A 45 -10.08 12.86 -8.62
N MET A 46 -9.43 13.13 -9.74
CA MET A 46 -9.49 12.27 -10.91
C MET A 46 -8.43 11.17 -10.77
N ALA A 47 -8.91 9.92 -10.66
CA ALA A 47 -8.07 8.77 -10.37
C ALA A 47 -7.03 8.50 -11.45
N GLU A 48 -5.85 8.03 -11.03
CA GLU A 48 -4.72 7.72 -11.89
C GLU A 48 -4.77 6.26 -12.38
N GLY A 49 -5.64 5.97 -13.35
CA GLY A 49 -5.86 4.59 -13.81
C GLY A 49 -4.58 3.85 -14.25
N ASP A 50 -3.73 4.50 -15.05
CA ASP A 50 -2.50 3.88 -15.55
C ASP A 50 -1.35 3.88 -14.55
N SER A 51 -1.38 4.72 -13.50
CA SER A 51 -0.30 4.76 -12.51
C SER A 51 -0.12 3.43 -11.78
N MET A 52 -1.18 2.63 -11.73
CA MET A 52 -1.18 1.27 -11.18
C MET A 52 -0.14 0.35 -11.87
N THR A 53 0.30 0.68 -13.09
CA THR A 53 1.33 -0.08 -13.82
C THR A 53 2.74 0.09 -13.27
N TYR A 54 3.04 1.20 -12.57
CA TYR A 54 4.36 1.47 -12.01
C TYR A 54 4.37 1.61 -10.49
N ILE A 55 3.23 1.90 -9.84
CA ILE A 55 3.15 2.05 -8.38
C ILE A 55 3.77 0.85 -7.62
N PRO A 56 3.58 -0.42 -8.03
CA PRO A 56 4.23 -1.56 -7.39
C PRO A 56 5.76 -1.51 -7.38
N LEU A 57 6.37 -0.81 -8.35
CA LEU A 57 7.82 -0.69 -8.52
C LEU A 57 8.43 0.41 -7.66
N LEU A 58 7.61 1.22 -6.99
CA LEU A 58 8.11 2.30 -6.15
C LEU A 58 8.79 1.72 -4.90
N PRO A 59 10.01 2.18 -4.54
CA PRO A 59 10.82 1.57 -3.49
C PRO A 59 10.36 2.03 -2.10
N PHE A 60 9.17 1.58 -1.69
CA PHE A 60 8.63 1.83 -0.35
C PHE A 60 9.08 0.78 0.67
N GLY A 61 9.81 -0.26 0.23
CA GLY A 61 10.29 -1.37 1.07
C GLY A 61 9.31 -2.54 1.18
N LEU A 62 8.23 -2.49 0.40
CA LEU A 62 7.36 -3.63 0.10
C LEU A 62 7.97 -4.48 -1.01
N ARG A 63 7.78 -5.81 -0.94
CA ARG A 63 8.53 -6.78 -1.78
C ARG A 63 7.69 -7.44 -2.87
N GLY A 64 6.40 -7.12 -2.92
CA GLY A 64 5.41 -7.80 -3.75
C GLY A 64 5.71 -7.80 -5.24
N ALA A 65 6.39 -6.75 -5.75
CA ALA A 65 6.71 -6.64 -7.17
C ALA A 65 7.70 -7.73 -7.63
N ASP A 66 8.63 -8.12 -6.74
CA ASP A 66 9.62 -9.17 -6.99
C ASP A 66 9.11 -10.55 -6.55
N ASP A 67 8.35 -10.59 -5.45
CA ASP A 67 7.79 -11.82 -4.87
C ASP A 67 6.33 -11.62 -4.44
N ARG A 68 5.41 -12.25 -5.20
CA ARG A 68 3.96 -12.22 -4.96
C ARG A 68 3.51 -12.76 -3.60
N GLY A 69 4.40 -13.42 -2.85
CA GLY A 69 4.19 -13.80 -1.46
C GLY A 69 4.24 -12.61 -0.50
N PHE A 70 4.42 -11.40 -1.00
CA PHE A 70 4.41 -10.15 -0.24
C PHE A 70 3.48 -9.12 -0.88
N ASP A 71 3.23 -8.05 -0.14
CA ASP A 71 2.41 -6.94 -0.62
C ASP A 71 3.20 -5.98 -1.49
N THR A 72 2.48 -5.23 -2.32
CA THR A 72 2.94 -4.01 -2.98
C THR A 72 2.22 -2.80 -2.42
N LEU A 73 2.55 -1.60 -2.89
CA LEU A 73 1.74 -0.41 -2.62
C LEU A 73 0.31 -0.50 -3.17
N LEU A 74 -0.01 -1.51 -3.98
CA LEU A 74 -1.36 -1.81 -4.46
C LEU A 74 -2.03 -2.97 -3.69
N GLY A 75 -1.38 -3.46 -2.62
CA GLY A 75 -1.73 -4.71 -1.97
C GLY A 75 -1.11 -5.91 -2.68
N ARG A 76 -1.70 -7.09 -2.48
CA ARG A 76 -1.21 -8.36 -3.03
C ARG A 76 -1.32 -8.40 -4.55
N MET A 77 -0.29 -8.92 -5.21
CA MET A 77 -0.37 -9.24 -6.64
C MET A 77 -0.87 -10.67 -6.83
N PHE A 78 -1.69 -10.86 -7.85
CA PHE A 78 -2.24 -12.15 -8.21
C PHE A 78 -1.68 -12.62 -9.55
N LEU A 79 -1.46 -13.94 -9.67
CA LEU A 79 -1.09 -14.56 -10.93
C LEU A 79 -2.36 -15.03 -11.62
N ASP A 80 -2.62 -14.51 -12.83
CA ASP A 80 -3.76 -14.92 -13.64
C ASP A 80 -3.74 -16.44 -13.88
N GLY A 81 -4.89 -17.10 -13.71
CA GLY A 81 -5.04 -18.54 -13.85
C GLY A 81 -4.48 -19.40 -12.70
N HIS A 82 -4.04 -18.82 -11.58
CA HIS A 82 -3.60 -19.58 -10.41
C HIS A 82 -4.75 -19.81 -9.41
N PRO A 83 -4.88 -21.00 -8.78
CA PRO A 83 -5.97 -21.31 -7.85
C PRO A 83 -6.05 -20.40 -6.62
N ASP A 84 -4.95 -19.75 -6.26
CA ASP A 84 -4.87 -18.82 -5.12
C ASP A 84 -5.26 -17.37 -5.48
N SER A 85 -5.79 -17.13 -6.68
CA SER A 85 -6.33 -15.81 -7.06
C SER A 85 -7.83 -15.75 -6.77
N ASP A 86 -8.20 -15.28 -5.57
CA ASP A 86 -9.54 -14.73 -5.33
C ASP A 86 -9.72 -13.35 -5.98
N ALA A 87 -8.77 -12.93 -6.83
CA ALA A 87 -8.87 -11.73 -7.63
C ALA A 87 -10.15 -11.79 -8.46
N PRO A 88 -11.00 -10.74 -8.43
CA PRO A 88 -12.23 -10.71 -9.22
C PRO A 88 -11.90 -10.86 -10.71
N ALA A 89 -12.07 -12.09 -11.23
CA ALA A 89 -11.69 -12.47 -12.59
C ALA A 89 -12.67 -11.98 -13.67
N GLY A 90 -13.72 -11.26 -13.28
CA GLY A 90 -14.77 -10.78 -14.17
C GLY A 90 -15.05 -9.29 -13.99
N PHE A 91 -15.33 -8.61 -15.10
CA PHE A 91 -15.67 -7.18 -15.13
C PHE A 91 -16.85 -6.81 -14.18
N ALA A 92 -17.81 -7.73 -14.01
CA ALA A 92 -18.91 -7.58 -13.06
C ALA A 92 -18.46 -7.61 -11.58
N ALA A 93 -17.39 -8.36 -11.27
CA ALA A 93 -16.83 -8.46 -9.92
C ALA A 93 -15.95 -7.23 -9.59
N ILE A 94 -15.27 -6.63 -10.59
CA ILE A 94 -14.54 -5.37 -10.45
C ILE A 94 -15.48 -4.19 -10.10
N GLY A 95 -16.72 -4.22 -10.59
CA GLY A 95 -17.72 -3.19 -10.33
C GLY A 95 -18.43 -3.29 -8.98
N THR A 96 -18.16 -4.33 -8.19
CA THR A 96 -18.75 -4.51 -6.86
C THR A 96 -17.79 -3.91 -5.82
N PRO A 97 -18.21 -2.87 -5.07
CA PRO A 97 -17.41 -2.36 -3.96
C PRO A 97 -17.18 -3.50 -2.95
N VAL A 98 -15.92 -3.80 -2.66
CA VAL A 98 -15.55 -4.70 -1.57
C VAL A 98 -15.65 -3.93 -0.25
N ASP A 99 -16.24 -4.55 0.77
CA ASP A 99 -16.23 -4.00 2.13
C ASP A 99 -14.80 -4.10 2.70
N GLY A 100 -14.24 -2.98 3.17
CA GLY A 100 -12.88 -2.91 3.73
C GLY A 100 -12.02 -1.85 3.06
N ASN A 101 -10.81 -1.60 3.59
CA ASN A 101 -9.85 -0.76 2.88
C ASN A 101 -9.27 -1.58 1.72
N PRO A 102 -9.58 -1.25 0.44
CA PRO A 102 -9.17 -2.08 -0.69
C PRO A 102 -7.64 -2.14 -0.87
N ASN A 103 -6.91 -1.27 -0.18
CA ASN A 103 -5.45 -1.25 -0.16
C ASN A 103 -4.92 -0.43 1.04
N PRO A 104 -4.36 -1.06 2.09
CA PRO A 104 -3.86 -0.35 3.26
C PRO A 104 -2.75 0.67 2.96
N TYR A 105 -2.09 0.54 1.81
CA TYR A 105 -0.95 1.35 1.43
C TYR A 105 -1.30 2.57 0.56
N LEU A 106 -2.55 2.70 0.09
CA LEU A 106 -2.96 3.80 -0.79
C LEU A 106 -2.74 5.18 -0.15
N ARG A 107 -3.01 5.29 1.17
CA ARG A 107 -2.77 6.54 1.91
C ARG A 107 -1.29 6.92 1.88
N ALA A 108 -0.38 5.97 2.09
CA ALA A 108 1.06 6.23 2.07
C ALA A 108 1.54 6.70 0.70
N TYR A 109 0.99 6.13 -0.39
CA TYR A 109 1.27 6.61 -1.75
C TYR A 109 0.85 8.08 -1.93
N GLN A 110 -0.37 8.43 -1.53
CA GLN A 110 -0.89 9.80 -1.68
C GLN A 110 -0.12 10.81 -0.82
N GLU A 111 0.25 10.44 0.40
CA GLU A 111 1.09 11.25 1.28
C GLU A 111 2.49 11.49 0.67
N ASP A 112 3.14 10.44 0.13
CA ASP A 112 4.45 10.54 -0.54
C ASP A 112 4.37 11.35 -1.84
N PHE A 113 3.28 11.20 -2.61
CA PHE A 113 3.06 12.00 -3.81
C PHE A 113 2.90 13.48 -3.48
N ALA A 114 2.18 13.82 -2.41
CA ALA A 114 2.04 15.19 -1.94
C ALA A 114 3.39 15.78 -1.48
N ALA A 115 4.23 14.99 -0.79
CA ALA A 115 5.59 15.41 -0.42
C ALA A 115 6.45 15.66 -1.67
N ARG A 116 6.44 14.76 -2.65
CA ARG A 116 7.19 14.93 -3.91
C ARG A 116 6.72 16.12 -4.74
N ALA A 117 5.41 16.40 -4.74
CA ALA A 117 4.88 17.59 -5.39
C ALA A 117 5.44 18.88 -4.75
N GLN A 118 5.69 18.88 -3.44
CA GLN A 118 6.35 19.99 -2.75
C GLN A 118 7.81 20.12 -3.20
N TRP A 119 8.54 19.01 -3.37
CA TRP A 119 9.94 19.02 -3.80
C TRP A 119 10.14 19.70 -5.16
N CYS A 120 9.13 19.66 -6.03
CA CYS A 120 9.14 20.34 -7.33
C CYS A 120 9.03 21.87 -7.24
N ALA A 121 8.69 22.44 -6.08
CA ALA A 121 8.41 23.86 -5.92
C ALA A 121 9.20 24.54 -4.79
N HIS A 122 9.91 23.77 -3.96
CA HIS A 122 10.59 24.24 -2.76
C HIS A 122 11.99 23.65 -2.65
N GLU A 123 12.89 24.36 -1.97
CA GLU A 123 14.22 23.85 -1.63
C GLU A 123 14.12 22.63 -0.70
N PRO A 124 15.06 21.67 -0.77
CA PRO A 124 15.01 20.44 0.03
C PRO A 124 14.78 20.69 1.53
N ALA A 125 15.45 21.67 2.12
CA ALA A 125 15.32 21.98 3.55
C ALA A 125 13.91 22.42 4.00
N ALA A 126 13.03 22.81 3.07
CA ALA A 126 11.64 23.20 3.33
C ALA A 126 10.64 22.05 3.06
N CYS A 127 11.14 20.89 2.64
CA CYS A 127 10.34 19.73 2.27
C CYS A 127 10.40 18.66 3.37
N SER A 128 9.34 17.86 3.46
CA SER A 128 9.40 16.62 4.24
C SER A 128 10.00 15.49 3.40
N HIS A 129 10.86 14.68 4.00
CA HIS A 129 11.48 13.51 3.39
C HIS A 129 11.14 12.24 4.18
N PRO A 130 11.06 11.08 3.51
CA PRO A 130 10.85 9.80 4.18
C PRO A 130 12.05 9.42 5.06
N ALA A 131 11.78 8.86 6.24
CA ALA A 131 12.73 7.99 6.92
C ALA A 131 12.79 6.66 6.16
N TYR A 132 13.96 6.05 6.05
CA TYR A 132 14.14 4.79 5.35
C TYR A 132 14.68 3.69 6.28
N VAL A 133 14.28 2.46 5.99
CA VAL A 133 14.79 1.26 6.66
C VAL A 133 16.15 0.92 6.05
N ALA A 134 17.23 1.16 6.78
CA ALA A 134 18.59 0.89 6.33
C ALA A 134 18.95 -0.59 6.45
N GLU A 135 18.50 -1.23 7.53
CA GLU A 135 18.71 -2.65 7.79
C GLU A 135 17.44 -3.22 8.42
N VAL A 136 17.11 -4.45 8.06
CA VAL A 136 16.07 -5.27 8.67
C VAL A 136 16.58 -6.71 8.65
N MET A 137 16.08 -7.54 9.56
CA MET A 137 16.39 -8.96 9.53
C MET A 137 15.95 -9.63 8.22
N ASP A 138 16.67 -10.68 7.83
CA ASP A 138 16.31 -11.52 6.68
C ASP A 138 15.14 -12.47 7.01
N ASP A 139 14.51 -12.99 5.95
CA ASP A 139 13.58 -14.10 6.03
C ASP A 139 14.23 -15.32 6.71
N ARG A 140 13.45 -16.09 7.47
CA ARG A 140 14.00 -17.21 8.23
C ARG A 140 12.99 -18.33 8.48
N SER A 141 13.53 -19.50 8.81
CA SER A 141 12.77 -20.58 9.39
C SER A 141 12.69 -20.46 10.92
N ALA A 142 11.62 -20.98 11.51
CA ALA A 142 11.40 -21.08 12.95
C ALA A 142 10.59 -22.33 13.30
N THR A 143 10.61 -22.76 14.57
CA THR A 143 9.71 -23.81 15.07
C THR A 143 8.46 -23.22 15.71
N ALA A 144 7.36 -23.99 15.78
CA ALA A 144 6.18 -23.59 16.53
C ALA A 144 6.52 -23.26 18.00
N GLY A 145 6.02 -22.14 18.51
CA GLY A 145 6.35 -21.62 19.84
C GLY A 145 7.70 -20.89 19.95
N GLU A 146 8.50 -20.83 18.89
CA GLU A 146 9.78 -20.10 18.89
C GLU A 146 9.55 -18.58 19.04
N ARG A 147 10.39 -17.94 19.85
CA ARG A 147 10.48 -16.48 19.93
C ARG A 147 11.47 -15.97 18.88
N VAL A 148 10.96 -15.31 17.86
CA VAL A 148 11.73 -14.67 16.79
C VAL A 148 11.92 -13.20 17.12
N ALA A 149 13.18 -12.76 17.27
CA ALA A 149 13.48 -11.34 17.48
C ALA A 149 13.30 -10.55 16.17
N LEU A 150 12.59 -9.43 16.25
CA LEU A 150 12.41 -8.47 15.15
C LEU A 150 13.17 -7.19 15.46
N ALA A 151 13.94 -6.70 14.50
CA ALA A 151 14.66 -5.43 14.63
C ALA A 151 14.93 -4.81 13.26
N ALA A 152 15.04 -3.49 13.24
CA ALA A 152 15.43 -2.72 12.07
C ALA A 152 16.28 -1.51 12.47
N THR A 153 17.08 -1.00 11.54
CA THR A 153 17.82 0.25 11.66
C THR A 153 17.14 1.28 10.77
N ILE A 154 16.67 2.39 11.35
CA ILE A 154 15.95 3.46 10.63
C ILE A 154 16.82 4.71 10.55
N VAL A 155 16.85 5.33 9.38
CA VAL A 155 17.51 6.62 9.16
C VAL A 155 16.46 7.66 8.80
N ASP A 156 16.37 8.71 9.63
CA ASP A 156 15.54 9.89 9.39
C ASP A 156 16.41 11.05 8.92
N PRO A 157 16.36 11.43 7.63
CA PRO A 157 17.20 12.50 7.09
C PRO A 157 16.83 13.89 7.62
N ASP A 158 15.58 14.10 8.06
CA ASP A 158 15.12 15.41 8.53
C ASP A 158 15.27 15.58 10.05
N GLY A 159 15.58 14.50 10.77
CA GLY A 159 15.75 14.50 12.23
C GLY A 159 14.49 14.93 12.98
N LYS A 160 13.31 14.72 12.41
CA LYS A 160 12.00 15.06 12.99
C LYS A 160 11.41 13.92 13.81
N GLY A 161 12.01 12.75 13.75
CA GLY A 161 11.52 11.52 14.36
C GLY A 161 10.45 10.84 13.52
N PHE A 162 10.11 9.63 13.95
CA PHE A 162 9.16 8.77 13.27
C PHE A 162 8.41 7.90 14.29
N ASP A 163 7.28 7.36 13.85
CA ASP A 163 6.54 6.30 14.51
C ASP A 163 6.84 4.99 13.78
N ALA A 164 7.00 3.90 14.53
CA ALA A 164 7.30 2.58 14.00
C ALA A 164 6.41 1.53 14.66
N HIS A 165 5.85 0.62 13.86
CA HIS A 165 5.10 -0.52 14.35
C HIS A 165 5.26 -1.72 13.43
N TRP A 166 5.22 -2.91 14.02
CA TRP A 166 5.14 -4.18 13.33
C TRP A 166 3.71 -4.70 13.36
N ASP A 167 3.24 -5.27 12.24
CA ASP A 167 1.97 -6.00 12.14
C ASP A 167 2.19 -7.34 11.43
N VAL A 168 1.26 -8.29 11.63
CA VAL A 168 1.17 -9.48 10.78
C VAL A 168 0.31 -9.11 9.56
N ALA A 169 0.90 -9.13 8.37
CA ALA A 169 0.16 -9.02 7.12
C ALA A 169 -0.54 -10.35 6.85
N VAL A 170 -1.84 -10.41 7.18
CA VAL A 170 -2.65 -11.64 7.13
C VAL A 170 -2.78 -12.18 5.71
N ASP A 171 -3.10 -11.33 4.74
CA ASP A 171 -3.35 -11.74 3.35
C ASP A 171 -2.16 -12.43 2.65
N PRO A 172 -0.89 -11.98 2.83
CA PRO A 172 0.27 -12.70 2.31
C PRO A 172 0.79 -13.81 3.26
N SER A 173 0.21 -13.97 4.46
CA SER A 173 0.51 -15.08 5.37
C SER A 173 -0.32 -16.33 5.01
N SER A 174 0.10 -17.51 5.46
CA SER A 174 -0.58 -18.79 5.18
C SER A 174 -0.95 -19.59 6.44
N TYR A 175 -0.81 -18.99 7.62
CA TYR A 175 -1.17 -19.62 8.89
C TYR A 175 -2.69 -19.79 9.02
N THR A 176 -3.14 -21.01 9.30
CA THR A 176 -4.56 -21.37 9.45
C THR A 176 -4.91 -21.87 10.85
N GLY A 177 -4.10 -21.56 11.85
CA GLY A 177 -4.35 -21.96 13.24
C GLY A 177 -5.43 -21.12 13.92
N ALA A 178 -5.56 -21.31 15.24
CA ALA A 178 -6.66 -20.76 16.02
C ALA A 178 -6.46 -19.29 16.44
N GLN A 179 -5.23 -18.77 16.40
CA GLN A 179 -4.95 -17.40 16.83
C GLN A 179 -5.31 -16.40 15.73
N ASP A 180 -6.18 -15.43 16.06
CA ASP A 180 -6.38 -14.27 15.19
C ASP A 180 -5.20 -13.32 15.32
N LEU A 181 -4.41 -13.20 14.24
CA LEU A 181 -3.25 -12.33 14.14
C LEU A 181 -3.55 -10.99 13.46
N SER A 182 -4.79 -10.75 13.01
CA SER A 182 -5.18 -9.50 12.33
C SER A 182 -5.04 -8.26 13.21
N LEU A 183 -5.03 -8.44 14.53
CA LEU A 183 -4.85 -7.39 15.54
C LEU A 183 -3.47 -7.44 16.21
N TRP A 184 -2.56 -8.31 15.76
CA TRP A 184 -1.21 -8.35 16.30
C TRP A 184 -0.45 -7.11 15.85
N GLN A 185 0.00 -6.32 16.82
CA GLN A 185 0.78 -5.11 16.58
C GLN A 185 1.76 -4.84 17.71
N GLU A 186 2.96 -4.37 17.36
CA GLU A 186 3.98 -3.92 18.32
C GLU A 186 4.58 -2.58 17.90
N CYS A 187 4.35 -1.52 18.68
CA CYS A 187 4.72 -0.13 18.37
C CYS A 187 6.18 0.21 18.75
N THR A 188 7.13 -0.54 18.21
CA THR A 188 8.57 -0.35 18.45
C THR A 188 9.37 -0.82 17.24
N VAL A 189 10.57 -0.28 17.06
CA VAL A 189 11.50 -0.73 16.01
C VAL A 189 12.05 -2.13 16.31
N SER A 190 12.19 -2.49 17.59
CA SER A 190 12.69 -3.80 18.04
C SER A 190 11.71 -4.47 18.98
N THR A 191 11.29 -5.69 18.65
CA THR A 191 10.34 -6.51 19.41
C THR A 191 10.64 -8.00 19.21
N ALA A 192 9.72 -8.88 19.62
CA ALA A 192 9.76 -10.28 19.23
C ALA A 192 8.37 -10.78 18.84
N PHE A 193 8.32 -11.57 17.77
CA PHE A 193 7.16 -12.36 17.38
C PHE A 193 7.29 -13.77 17.96
N ILE A 194 6.21 -14.30 18.54
CA ILE A 194 6.17 -15.69 19.00
C ILE A 194 5.37 -16.46 17.97
N VAL A 195 6.00 -17.46 17.33
CA VAL A 195 5.31 -18.34 16.39
C VAL A 195 4.20 -19.07 17.15
N PRO A 196 2.94 -19.03 16.71
CA PRO A 196 1.84 -19.75 17.35
C PRO A 196 2.20 -21.22 17.58
N ALA A 197 1.85 -21.75 18.75
CA ALA A 197 2.21 -23.11 19.15
C ALA A 197 1.51 -24.19 18.30
N ASP A 198 0.40 -23.84 17.64
CA ASP A 198 -0.37 -24.69 16.74
C ASP A 198 0.03 -24.52 15.27
N ALA A 199 1.03 -23.68 14.96
CA ALA A 199 1.52 -23.51 13.60
C ALA A 199 2.14 -24.81 13.08
N GLN A 200 1.83 -25.15 11.83
CA GLN A 200 2.24 -26.38 11.17
C GLN A 200 3.45 -26.14 10.25
N PRO A 201 4.28 -27.16 9.96
CA PRO A 201 5.34 -27.04 8.97
C PRO A 201 4.80 -26.51 7.63
N GLY A 202 5.44 -25.45 7.11
CA GLY A 202 5.00 -24.74 5.91
C GLY A 202 4.14 -23.50 6.18
N ASP A 203 3.60 -23.31 7.39
CA ASP A 203 2.93 -22.07 7.75
C ASP A 203 3.89 -20.88 7.62
N ARG A 204 3.41 -19.79 7.03
CA ARG A 204 4.19 -18.59 6.76
C ARG A 204 3.54 -17.38 7.40
N PHE A 205 4.35 -16.59 8.10
CA PHE A 205 3.98 -15.31 8.70
C PHE A 205 4.74 -14.20 7.99
N VAL A 206 4.02 -13.23 7.44
CA VAL A 206 4.62 -12.00 6.91
C VAL A 206 4.49 -10.92 7.95
N LEU A 207 5.62 -10.47 8.46
CA LEU A 207 5.72 -9.38 9.42
C LEU A 207 6.11 -8.12 8.67
N THR A 208 5.24 -7.12 8.70
CA THR A 208 5.47 -5.83 8.04
C THR A 208 5.81 -4.79 9.09
N LEU A 209 6.98 -4.18 9.00
CA LEU A 209 7.32 -2.96 9.71
C LEU A 209 6.80 -1.77 8.92
N THR A 210 6.08 -0.87 9.57
CA THR A 210 5.72 0.44 9.05
C THR A 210 6.49 1.52 9.81
N VAL A 211 7.12 2.44 9.07
CA VAL A 211 7.83 3.62 9.61
C VAL A 211 7.20 4.87 8.99
N GLN A 212 6.62 5.74 9.81
CA GLN A 212 6.00 6.99 9.36
C GLN A 212 6.67 8.18 10.02
N THR A 213 7.16 9.13 9.22
CA THR A 213 7.82 10.34 9.74
C THR A 213 6.83 11.28 10.41
N ARG A 214 7.24 11.95 11.48
CA ARG A 214 6.46 12.99 12.18
C ARG A 214 6.62 14.39 11.57
N ALA A 215 6.88 14.46 10.27
CA ALA A 215 7.05 15.70 9.54
C ALA A 215 5.70 16.37 9.21
N GLU A 216 5.72 17.62 8.72
CA GLU A 216 4.51 18.35 8.31
C GLU A 216 3.72 17.59 7.24
N ARG A 217 4.43 16.94 6.31
CA ARG A 217 3.87 15.95 5.39
C ARG A 217 4.44 14.58 5.75
N PRO A 218 3.67 13.72 6.44
CA PRO A 218 4.15 12.41 6.81
C PRO A 218 4.48 11.59 5.56
N CYS A 219 5.54 10.78 5.64
CA CYS A 219 5.94 9.84 4.61
C CYS A 219 6.13 8.48 5.26
N SER A 220 5.59 7.43 4.65
CA SER A 220 5.71 6.07 5.16
C SER A 220 6.68 5.22 4.34
N ARG A 221 7.48 4.40 5.02
CA ARG A 221 8.30 3.33 4.44
C ARG A 221 8.06 2.05 5.20
N TYR A 222 8.34 0.93 4.56
CA TYR A 222 8.04 -0.40 5.04
C TYR A 222 9.27 -1.30 5.00
N ALA A 223 9.18 -2.42 5.70
CA ALA A 223 10.01 -3.60 5.46
C ALA A 223 9.17 -4.85 5.71
N GLN A 224 9.42 -5.93 4.98
CA GLN A 224 8.68 -7.18 5.13
C GLN A 224 9.62 -8.36 5.35
N VAL A 225 9.33 -9.14 6.37
CA VAL A 225 10.08 -10.34 6.77
C VAL A 225 9.14 -11.53 6.78
N ALA A 226 9.54 -12.62 6.14
CA ALA A 226 8.84 -13.89 6.22
C ALA A 226 9.47 -14.80 7.29
N VAL A 227 8.62 -15.34 8.16
CA VAL A 227 8.96 -16.44 9.06
C VAL A 227 8.19 -17.67 8.59
N THR A 228 8.92 -18.74 8.23
CA THR A 228 8.32 -20.01 7.78
C THR A 228 8.56 -21.11 8.80
N VAL A 229 7.51 -21.84 9.15
CA VAL A 229 7.62 -22.96 10.10
C VAL A 229 8.29 -24.14 9.42
N ALA A 230 9.37 -24.66 10.04
CA ALA A 230 10.14 -25.81 9.56
C ALA A 230 9.50 -27.16 9.93
#